data_AF-A0A842LHQ8-F1
#
_entry.id   AF-A0A842LHQ8-F1
#
_cell.length_a   1.000
_cell.length_b   1.000
_cell.length_c   1.000
_cell.angle_alpha   90.00
_cell.angle_beta   90.00
_cell.angle_gamma   90.00
#
_symmetry.space_group_name_H-M   'P 1'
#
loop_
_entity.id
_entity.type
_entity.pdbx_description
1 polymer ?
#
loop_
_entity_poly.entity_id
_entity_poly.type
_entity_poly.pdbx_seq_one_letter_code
_entity_poly.pdbx_strand_id
1 'polypeptide(L)' 'MKTIAVDEETWNAIKKLKTKLDARSYDEVLRILIETWHSTNLNRKLDEISLDDEEGETALKILKQLKEKED' A
#
# COMPACT_ATOMS: atom_id res chain seq x y z
N MET A 1 2.37 -10.40 25.54
CA MET A 1 3.41 -10.41 24.49
C MET A 1 3.25 -11.68 23.67
N LYS A 2 3.47 -11.58 22.36
CA LYS A 2 3.62 -12.72 21.46
C LYS A 2 5.07 -12.70 20.95
N THR A 3 5.66 -13.86 20.70
CA THR A 3 7.04 -13.96 20.22
C THR A 3 7.04 -14.30 18.74
N ILE A 4 7.91 -13.65 17.98
CA ILE A 4 8.17 -13.93 16.56
C ILE A 4 9.63 -14.33 16.45
N ALA A 5 9.91 -15.48 15.86
CA ALA A 5 11.26 -15.89 15.52
C ALA A 5 11.63 -15.29 14.16
N VAL A 6 12.80 -14.66 14.10
CA VAL A 6 13.39 -14.12 12.86
C VAL A 6 14.86 -14.56 12.80
N ASP A 7 15.39 -14.62 11.60
CA ASP A 7 16.82 -14.85 11.41
C ASP A 7 17.66 -13.62 11.85
N GLU A 8 18.97 -13.82 11.98
CA GLU A 8 19.88 -12.78 12.46
C GLU A 8 20.03 -11.60 11.49
N GLU A 9 19.87 -11.83 10.18
CA GLU A 9 19.92 -10.77 9.18
C GLU A 9 18.71 -9.84 9.31
N THR A 10 17.51 -10.41 9.35
CA THR A 10 16.25 -9.72 9.60
C THR A 10 16.29 -8.98 10.93
N TRP A 11 16.82 -9.61 11.99
CA TRP A 11 16.96 -8.97 13.29
C TRP A 11 17.86 -7.72 13.25
N ASN A 12 18.99 -7.80 12.55
CA ASN A 12 19.89 -6.67 12.39
C ASN A 12 19.29 -5.56 11.52
N ALA A 13 18.51 -5.90 10.50
CA ALA A 13 17.75 -4.92 9.71
C ALA A 13 16.73 -4.17 10.57
N ILE A 14 15.97 -4.87 11.42
CA ILE A 14 14.98 -4.27 12.32
C ILE A 14 15.63 -3.33 13.33
N LYS A 15 16.78 -3.70 13.92
CA LYS A 15 17.54 -2.80 14.84
C LYS A 15 17.97 -1.50 14.15
N LYS A 16 18.51 -1.62 12.93
CA LYS A 16 18.90 -0.45 12.12
C LYS A 16 17.69 0.42 11.81
N LEU A 17 16.56 -0.18 11.46
CA LEU A 17 15.33 0.55 11.18
C LEU A 17 14.81 1.29 12.41
N LYS A 18 14.80 0.63 13.59
CA LYS A 18 14.44 1.26 14.87
C LYS A 18 15.25 2.52 15.14
N THR A 19 16.56 2.45 14.89
CA THR A 19 17.48 3.58 15.09
C THR A 19 17.20 4.70 14.09
N LYS A 20 16.98 4.37 12.81
CA LYS A 20 16.68 5.36 11.76
C LYS A 20 15.34 6.08 11.98
N LEU A 21 14.34 5.36 12.48
CA LEU A 21 12.99 5.89 12.73
C LEU A 21 12.85 6.53 14.11
N ASP A 22 13.90 6.49 14.94
CA ASP A 22 13.86 6.88 16.36
C ASP A 22 12.67 6.28 17.13
N ALA A 23 12.34 5.02 16.82
CA ALA A 23 11.18 4.35 17.38
C ALA A 23 11.45 3.87 18.81
N ARG A 24 10.44 3.99 19.67
CA ARG A 24 10.50 3.66 21.10
C ARG A 24 10.52 2.15 21.32
N SER A 25 9.84 1.37 20.47
CA SER A 25 9.77 -0.09 20.58
C SER A 25 9.87 -0.77 19.21
N TYR A 26 10.18 -2.08 19.22
CA TYR A 26 10.13 -2.88 18.00
C TYR A 26 8.70 -3.06 17.48
N ASP A 27 7.70 -3.07 18.36
CA ASP A 27 6.29 -3.09 17.96
C ASP A 27 5.91 -1.84 17.16
N GLU A 28 6.45 -0.68 17.52
CA GLU A 28 6.25 0.57 16.78
C GLU A 28 6.90 0.50 15.40
N VAL A 29 8.12 -0.03 15.31
CA VAL A 29 8.80 -0.29 14.02
C VAL A 29 7.94 -1.20 13.13
N LEU A 30 7.41 -2.28 13.69
CA LEU A 30 6.56 -3.22 12.95
C LEU A 30 5.24 -2.57 12.50
N ARG A 31 4.61 -1.74 13.33
CA ARG A 31 3.41 -0.99 12.93
C ARG A 31 3.69 -0.04 11.76
N ILE A 32 4.77 0.74 11.84
CA ILE A 32 5.17 1.65 10.76
C ILE A 32 5.43 0.87 9.46
N LEU A 33 6.09 -0.30 9.54
CA LEU A 33 6.31 -1.15 8.37
C LEU A 33 5.00 -1.66 7.77
N ILE A 34 4.05 -2.11 8.60
CA ILE A 34 2.73 -2.59 8.16
C ILE A 34 1.94 -1.45 7.48
N GLU A 35 1.91 -0.27 8.09
CA GLU A 35 1.23 0.90 7.55
C GLU A 35 1.87 1.34 6.22
N THR A 36 3.19 1.43 6.17
CA THR A 36 3.95 1.78 4.96
C THR A 36 3.69 0.78 3.84
N TRP A 37 3.65 -0.51 4.15
CA TRP A 37 3.31 -1.54 3.18
C TRP A 37 1.88 -1.37 2.64
N HIS A 38 0.91 -1.11 3.50
CA HIS A 38 -0.47 -0.84 3.07
C HIS A 38 -0.56 0.37 2.15
N SER A 39 0.07 1.48 2.50
CA SER A 39 0.10 2.68 1.66
C SER A 39 0.79 2.44 0.33
N THR A 40 1.93 1.75 0.33
CA THR A 40 2.69 1.45 -0.90
C THR A 40 1.91 0.51 -1.82
N ASN A 41 1.28 -0.52 -1.25
CA ASN A 41 0.46 -1.47 -2.01
C ASN A 41 -0.82 -0.82 -2.54
N LEU A 42 -1.41 0.10 -1.76
CA LEU A 42 -2.56 0.89 -2.21
C LEU A 42 -2.16 1.81 -3.38
N ASN A 43 -1.05 2.53 -3.27
CA ASN A 43 -0.53 3.37 -4.35
C ASN A 43 -0.24 2.55 -5.60
N ARG A 44 0.41 1.40 -5.47
CA ARG A 44 0.67 0.50 -6.61
C ARG A 44 -0.62 0.02 -7.28
N LYS A 45 -1.64 -0.33 -6.49
CA LYS A 45 -2.96 -0.70 -7.03
C LYS A 45 -3.67 0.47 -7.70
N LEU A 46 -3.52 1.68 -7.15
CA LEU A 46 -4.05 2.90 -7.77
C LEU A 46 -3.31 3.20 -9.08
N ASP A 47 -2.00 2.99 -9.15
CA ASP A 47 -1.23 3.12 -10.39
C ASP A 47 -1.64 2.07 -11.44
N GLU A 48 -1.99 0.85 -11.01
CA GLU A 48 -2.53 -0.21 -11.89
C GLU A 48 -4.00 0.03 -12.32
N ILE A 49 -4.76 0.82 -11.54
CA ILE A 49 -6.18 1.16 -11.79
C ILE A 49 -6.33 2.53 -12.47
N SER A 50 -5.29 3.34 -12.48
CA SER A 50 -5.25 4.66 -13.09
C SER A 50 -5.42 4.50 -14.59
N LEU A 51 -6.66 4.60 -15.06
CA LEU A 51 -6.97 4.84 -16.45
C LEU A 51 -6.27 6.13 -16.86
N ASP A 52 -5.55 6.10 -17.99
CA ASP A 52 -5.07 7.34 -18.58
C ASP A 52 -6.25 8.22 -19.04
N ASP A 53 -5.98 9.47 -19.43
CA ASP A 53 -7.05 10.42 -19.78
C ASP A 53 -7.92 9.91 -20.96
N GLU A 54 -7.34 9.18 -21.92
CA GLU A 54 -8.07 8.59 -23.06
C GLU A 54 -8.93 7.39 -22.64
N GLU A 55 -8.39 6.51 -21.80
CA GLU A 55 -9.08 5.36 -21.22
C GLU A 55 -10.20 5.83 -20.28
N GLY A 56 -9.98 6.92 -19.54
CA GLY A 56 -10.95 7.57 -18.67
C GLY A 56 -12.13 8.16 -19.46
N GLU A 57 -11.85 8.89 -20.54
CA GLU A 57 -12.90 9.40 -21.44
C GLU A 57 -13.70 8.27 -22.10
N THR A 58 -13.01 7.19 -22.50
CA THR A 58 -13.64 6.02 -23.11
C THR A 58 -14.54 5.28 -22.12
N ALA A 59 -14.10 5.07 -20.88
CA ALA A 59 -14.90 4.48 -19.82
C ALA A 59 -16.14 5.34 -19.50
N LEU A 60 -15.98 6.66 -19.40
CA LEU A 60 -17.08 7.62 -19.19
C LEU A 60 -18.12 7.56 -20.31
N LYS A 61 -17.68 7.43 -21.57
CA LYS A 61 -18.55 7.32 -22.74
C LYS A 61 -19.37 6.03 -22.71
N ILE A 62 -18.74 4.90 -22.36
CA ILE A 62 -19.42 3.61 -22.24
C ILE A 62 -20.45 3.64 -21.11
N LEU A 63 -20.12 4.20 -19.95
CA LEU A 63 -21.04 4.33 -18.82
C LEU A 63 -22.27 5.20 -19.15
N LYS A 64 -22.09 6.30 -19.88
CA LYS A 64 -23.21 7.14 -20.36
C LYS A 64 -24.12 6.37 -21.31
N GLN A 65 -23.55 5.62 -22.25
CA GLN A 65 -24.31 4.81 -23.20
C GLN A 65 -25.08 3.66 -22.55
N LEU A 66 -24.56 3.08 -21.46
CA LEU A 66 -25.27 2.06 -20.70
C LEU A 66 -26.45 2.66 -19.94
N LYS A 67 -26.26 3.83 -19.32
CA LYS A 67 -27.32 4.55 -18.61
C LYS A 67 -28.45 4.98 -19.55
N GLU A 68 -28.14 5.43 -20.76
CA GLU A 68 -29.13 5.81 -21.78
C GLU A 68 -29.87 4.63 -22.42
N LYS A 69 -29.41 3.38 -22.19
CA LYS A 69 -30.07 2.16 -22.69
C LYS A 69 -31.00 1.50 -21.67
N GLU A 70 -30.96 1.94 -20.42
CA GLU A 70 -31.85 1.44 -19.35
C GLU A 70 -33.13 2.29 -19.17
N ASP A 71 -33.23 3.45 -19.85
CA ASP A 71 -34.44 4.28 -19.99
C ASP A 71 -35.16 4.03 -21.34
#